data_AF-A0A1F5EHD5-F1
#
_entry.id   AF-A0A1F5EHD5-F1
#
_cell.length_a   1.000
_cell.length_b   1.000
_cell.length_c   1.000
_cell.angle_alpha   90.00
_cell.angle_beta   90.00
_cell.angle_gamma   90.00
#
_symmetry.space_group_name_H-M   'P 1'
#
loop_
_entity.id
_entity.type
_entity.pdbx_description
1 polymer ?
#
loop_
_entity_poly.entity_id
_entity_poly.type
_entity_poly.pdbx_seq_one_letter_code
_entity_poly.pdbx_strand_id
1 'polypeptide(L)'
;MNKLRTQRLDYAVGLHYGRIDEIAKTEVDKKIRSERLGVIVAKSIKKGRRIELADGSILQVRLIQSDGMIVLDNLDEVDPLSLSFK
;
A
#
# COMPACT_ATOMS: atom_id res chain seq x y z
N MET A 1 -15.40 41.02 22.29
CA MET A 1 -15.70 40.21 21.09
C MET A 1 -14.46 39.42 20.72
N ASN A 2 -14.48 38.07 20.78
CA ASN A 2 -13.70 37.22 19.84
C ASN A 2 -13.68 35.71 20.16
N LYS A 3 -14.10 35.22 21.34
CA LYS A 3 -14.07 33.76 21.63
C LYS A 3 -14.82 32.89 20.60
N LEU A 4 -15.97 33.36 20.08
CA LEU A 4 -16.74 32.66 19.04
C LEU A 4 -16.09 32.69 17.64
N ARG A 5 -15.29 33.72 17.34
CA ARG A 5 -14.55 33.81 16.06
C ARG A 5 -13.35 32.86 16.07
N THR A 6 -12.65 32.75 17.21
CA THR A 6 -11.51 31.84 17.39
C THR A 6 -11.95 30.37 17.28
N GLN A 7 -13.03 29.97 17.96
CA GLN A 7 -13.55 28.59 17.88
C GLN A 7 -13.98 28.17 16.47
N ARG A 8 -14.54 29.09 15.69
CA ARG A 8 -14.90 28.82 14.28
C ARG A 8 -13.67 28.69 13.37
N LEU A 9 -12.63 29.49 13.62
CA LEU A 9 -11.35 29.39 12.91
C LEU A 9 -10.65 28.06 13.23
N ASP A 10 -10.58 27.68 14.51
CA ASP A 10 -9.96 26.41 14.94
C ASP A 10 -10.67 25.19 14.33
N TYR A 11 -12.01 25.24 14.25
CA TYR A 11 -12.81 24.19 13.62
C TYR A 11 -12.58 24.09 12.10
N ALA A 12 -12.55 25.23 11.40
CA ALA A 12 -12.28 25.26 9.97
C ALA A 12 -10.86 24.79 9.63
N VAL A 13 -9.89 25.15 10.48
CA VAL A 13 -8.49 24.71 10.38
C VAL A 13 -8.37 23.20 10.62
N GLY A 14 -9.06 22.65 11.63
CA GLY A 14 -9.11 21.20 11.89
C GLY A 14 -9.71 20.41 10.72
N LEU A 15 -10.80 20.89 10.11
CA LEU A 15 -11.38 20.28 8.91
C LEU A 15 -10.46 20.34 7.70
N HIS A 16 -9.71 21.44 7.54
CA HIS A 16 -8.77 21.59 6.45
C HIS A 16 -7.58 20.63 6.58
N TYR A 17 -6.98 20.53 7.77
CA TYR A 17 -5.91 19.56 8.03
C TYR A 17 -6.37 18.11 7.95
N GLY A 18 -7.59 17.79 8.40
CA GLY A 18 -8.17 16.45 8.24
C GLY A 18 -8.31 16.05 6.77
N ARG A 19 -8.78 16.97 5.90
CA ARG A 19 -8.84 16.74 4.45
C ARG A 19 -7.46 16.59 3.82
N ILE A 20 -6.48 17.39 4.24
CA ILE A 20 -5.10 17.26 3.75
C ILE A 20 -4.53 15.89 4.12
N ASP A 21 -4.77 15.41 5.34
CA ASP A 21 -4.31 14.10 5.81
C ASP A 21 -4.98 12.95 5.03
N GLU A 22 -6.28 13.03 4.75
CA GLU A 22 -6.97 12.04 3.90
C GLU A 22 -6.46 12.03 2.46
N ILE A 23 -6.22 13.21 1.87
CA ILE A 23 -5.65 13.33 0.52
C ILE A 23 -4.22 12.77 0.52
N ALA A 24 -3.41 13.11 1.52
CA ALA A 24 -2.04 12.62 1.65
C ALA A 24 -2.00 11.10 1.79
N LYS A 25 -2.87 10.51 2.64
CA LYS A 25 -3.01 9.05 2.77
C LYS A 25 -3.39 8.41 1.44
N THR A 26 -4.38 8.96 0.75
CA THR A 26 -4.83 8.45 -0.55
C THR A 26 -3.72 8.49 -1.62
N GLU A 27 -2.93 9.56 -1.65
CA GLU A 27 -1.80 9.71 -2.57
C GLU A 27 -0.64 8.77 -2.20
N VAL A 28 -0.34 8.61 -0.91
CA VAL A 28 0.64 7.63 -0.40
C VAL A 28 0.21 6.21 -0.78
N ASP A 29 -1.06 5.85 -0.59
CA ASP A 29 -1.59 4.53 -0.93
C ASP A 29 -1.51 4.26 -2.44
N LYS A 30 -1.82 5.26 -3.28
CA LYS A 30 -1.64 5.15 -4.73
C LYS A 30 -0.17 4.94 -5.11
N LYS A 31 0.74 5.66 -4.48
CA LYS A 31 2.17 5.55 -4.75
C LYS A 31 2.70 4.17 -4.36
N ILE A 32 2.40 3.70 -3.14
CA ILE A 32 2.80 2.37 -2.67
C ILE A 32 2.24 1.29 -3.59
N ARG A 33 0.95 1.38 -3.94
CA ARG A 33 0.33 0.47 -4.92
C ARG A 33 1.06 0.48 -6.26
N SER A 34 1.41 1.66 -6.77
CA SER A 34 2.13 1.79 -8.03
C SER A 34 3.53 1.14 -7.96
N GLU A 35 4.24 1.31 -6.86
CA GLU A 35 5.55 0.70 -6.64
C GLU A 35 5.44 -0.83 -6.56
N ARG A 36 4.47 -1.36 -5.80
CA ARG A 36 4.17 -2.80 -5.71
C ARG A 36 3.92 -3.40 -7.10
N LEU A 37 3.05 -2.77 -7.88
CA LEU A 37 2.75 -3.20 -9.25
C LEU A 37 3.98 -3.10 -10.17
N GLY A 38 4.81 -2.08 -10.00
CA GLY A 38 6.08 -1.93 -10.72
C GLY A 38 7.01 -3.12 -10.48
N VAL A 39 7.17 -3.56 -9.22
CA VAL A 39 7.98 -4.75 -8.87
C VAL A 39 7.38 -6.01 -9.48
N ILE A 40 6.06 -6.20 -9.36
CA ILE A 40 5.35 -7.35 -9.93
C ILE A 40 5.62 -7.48 -11.44
N VAL A 41 5.50 -6.37 -12.17
CA VAL A 41 5.75 -6.33 -13.63
C VAL A 41 7.22 -6.58 -13.94
N ALA A 42 8.14 -5.87 -13.27
CA ALA A 42 9.58 -6.01 -13.50
C ALA A 42 10.08 -7.44 -13.27
N LYS A 43 9.48 -8.16 -12.30
CA LYS A 43 9.84 -9.53 -11.94
C LYS A 43 8.96 -10.59 -12.61
N SER A 44 8.04 -10.18 -13.49
CA SER A 44 7.10 -11.08 -14.17
C SER A 44 6.34 -12.00 -13.21
N ILE A 45 5.99 -11.46 -12.03
CA ILE A 45 5.19 -12.17 -11.03
C ILE A 45 3.75 -12.24 -11.54
N LYS A 46 3.22 -13.45 -11.60
CA LYS A 46 1.86 -13.72 -12.09
C LYS A 46 1.27 -14.91 -11.36
N LYS A 47 -0.06 -15.02 -11.36
CA LYS A 47 -0.75 -16.21 -10.85
C LYS A 47 -0.13 -17.49 -11.42
N GLY A 48 0.15 -18.45 -10.55
CA GLY A 48 0.79 -19.72 -10.89
C GLY A 48 2.32 -19.69 -10.96
N ARG A 49 2.95 -18.51 -10.87
CA ARG A 49 4.41 -18.39 -10.76
C ARG A 49 4.86 -18.90 -9.39
N ARG A 50 5.97 -19.63 -9.33
CA ARG A 50 6.67 -19.90 -8.07
C ARG A 50 7.64 -18.78 -7.76
N ILE A 51 7.64 -18.30 -6.52
CA ILE A 51 8.58 -17.32 -6.01
C ILE A 51 9.32 -17.91 -4.81
N GLU A 52 10.60 -17.58 -4.69
CA GLU A 52 11.43 -17.91 -3.53
C GLU A 52 11.36 -16.74 -2.54
N LEU A 53 11.03 -17.03 -1.29
CA LEU A 53 10.97 -16.07 -0.20
C LEU A 53 12.33 -15.95 0.49
N ALA A 54 12.49 -14.93 1.34
CA ALA A 54 13.76 -14.64 2.01
C ALA A 54 14.22 -15.76 2.98
N ASP A 55 13.28 -16.59 3.45
CA ASP A 55 13.54 -17.76 4.29
C ASP A 55 13.93 -19.02 3.48
N GLY A 56 13.96 -18.93 2.14
CA GLY A 56 14.25 -20.04 1.23
C GLY A 56 13.01 -20.85 0.84
N SER A 57 11.82 -20.49 1.32
CA SER A 57 10.57 -21.15 0.96
C SER A 57 10.20 -20.86 -0.50
N ILE A 58 9.83 -21.89 -1.27
CA ILE A 58 9.33 -21.73 -2.64
C ILE A 58 7.83 -21.95 -2.65
N LEU A 59 7.08 -20.87 -2.86
CA LEU A 59 5.62 -20.89 -2.83
C LEU A 59 5.03 -20.39 -4.15
N GLN A 60 3.83 -20.88 -4.47
CA GLN A 60 3.15 -20.51 -5.71
C GLN A 60 2.22 -19.32 -5.48
N VAL A 61 2.28 -18.34 -6.37
CA VAL A 61 1.38 -17.19 -6.37
C VAL A 61 -0.04 -17.66 -6.69
N ARG A 62 -0.95 -17.48 -5.74
CA ARG A 62 -2.37 -17.80 -5.87
C ARG A 62 -3.14 -16.69 -6.58
N LEU A 63 -2.94 -15.45 -6.14
CA LEU A 63 -3.51 -14.25 -6.78
C LEU A 63 -2.69 -13.01 -6.42
N ILE A 64 -2.94 -11.92 -7.15
CA ILE A 64 -2.39 -10.60 -6.86
C ILE A 64 -3.59 -9.71 -6.58
N GLN A 65 -3.61 -9.09 -5.39
CA GLN A 65 -4.68 -8.21 -4.96
C GLN A 65 -4.63 -6.89 -5.75
N SER A 66 -5.73 -6.14 -5.73
CA SER A 66 -5.85 -4.89 -6.48
C SER A 66 -4.82 -3.85 -6.03
N ASP A 67 -4.43 -3.85 -4.76
CA ASP A 67 -3.44 -2.96 -4.15
C ASP A 67 -1.98 -3.41 -4.40
N GLY A 68 -1.77 -4.53 -5.09
CA GLY A 68 -0.46 -5.08 -5.41
C GLY A 68 0.10 -6.06 -4.37
N MET A 69 -0.64 -6.42 -3.32
CA MET A 69 -0.23 -7.52 -2.42
C MET A 69 -0.28 -8.86 -3.14
N ILE A 70 0.70 -9.72 -2.88
CA ILE A 70 0.79 -11.06 -3.46
C ILE A 70 0.22 -12.05 -2.44
N VAL A 71 -0.76 -12.85 -2.85
CA VAL A 71 -1.27 -13.95 -2.03
C VAL A 71 -0.69 -15.24 -2.55
N LEU A 72 -0.14 -16.04 -1.64
CA LEU A 72 0.46 -17.34 -1.92
C LEU A 72 -0.57 -18.47 -1.78
N ASP A 73 -0.19 -19.67 -2.20
CA ASP A 73 -1.03 -20.87 -2.16
C ASP A 73 -1.39 -21.29 -0.74
N ASN A 74 -0.46 -21.10 0.20
CA ASN A 74 -0.67 -21.27 1.64
C ASN A 74 -1.52 -20.16 2.30
N LEU A 75 -2.05 -19.22 1.51
CA LEU A 75 -2.83 -18.04 1.94
C LEU A 75 -2.03 -16.92 2.62
N ASP A 76 -0.71 -17.03 2.67
CA ASP A 76 0.11 -15.93 3.17
C ASP A 76 0.09 -14.75 2.20
N GLU A 77 0.13 -13.54 2.76
CA GLU A 77 0.24 -12.30 2.03
C GLU A 77 1.67 -11.77 2.10
N VAL A 78 2.22 -11.42 0.95
CA VAL A 78 3.58 -10.90 0.83
C VAL A 78 3.53 -9.55 0.13
N ASP A 79 4.18 -8.56 0.75
CA ASP A 79 4.41 -7.27 0.11
C ASP A 79 5.56 -7.42 -0.90
N PRO A 80 5.33 -7.21 -2.21
CA PRO A 80 6.41 -7.32 -3.19
C PRO A 80 7.56 -6.33 -2.96
N LEU A 81 7.34 -5.23 -2.23
CA LEU A 81 8.41 -4.30 -1.84
C LEU A 81 9.36 -4.90 -0.80
N SER A 82 8.92 -5.91 -0.05
CA SER A 82 9.72 -6.61 0.95
C SER A 82 10.50 -7.81 0.39
N LEU A 83 10.18 -8.23 -0.84
CA LEU A 83 10.88 -9.32 -1.50
C LEU A 83 12.32 -8.89 -1.80
N SER A 84 13.25 -9.40 -0.98
CA SER A 84 14.68 -9.24 -1.21
C SER A 84 15.09 -10.19 -2.32
N PHE A 85 15.09 -9.69 -3.55
CA PHE A 85 15.61 -10.45 -4.69
C PHE A 85 17.14 -10.38 -4.64
N LYS A 86 17.80 -11.52 -4.39
CA LYS A 86 19.22 -11.69 -4.71
C LYS A 86 19.44 -11.76 -6.22
#